data_AF-A0A0G0T8Q4-F1
#
_entry.id   AF-A0A0G0T8Q4-F1
#
_cell.length_a   1.000
_cell.length_b   1.000
_cell.length_c   1.000
_cell.angle_alpha   90.00
_cell.angle_beta   90.00
_cell.angle_gamma   90.00
#
_symmetry.space_group_name_H-M   'P 1'
#
loop_
_entity.id
_entity.type
_entity.pdbx_description
1 polymer ?
#
loop_
_entity_poly.entity_id
_entity_poly.type
_entity_poly.pdbx_seq_one_letter_code
_entity_poly.pdbx_strand_id
1 'polypeptide(L)'
;MLKNYGIYPSQLQKALNSHRNSISGFLDFLLQTPTGPNHFTKALIEKEGKEKFAKDVAKILGVTQKQVEKAYVEFSKKNRDTIILSGAEAVSLLMYEAGIEFVFAYPGTSELVLCNSLLKTPNIKLVNGRGDKESAFMAAGGSMISPATTAAVLHGSRGLTNATGAIADAYRNEIGAVYLVGLPSIASAPFLPPHGERNLIKSIGNFVKFHTEITEFVDENDSKKEKD
;
A
#
# COMPACT_ATOMS: atom_id res chain seq x y z
N MET A 1 -17.62 6.12 3.39
CA MET A 1 -17.83 6.39 1.95
C MET A 1 -16.49 6.67 1.28
N LEU A 2 -15.80 7.79 1.55
CA LEU A 2 -14.54 8.07 0.85
C LEU A 2 -13.29 7.29 1.31
N LYS A 3 -13.40 6.48 2.37
CA LYS A 3 -12.31 5.57 2.80
C LYS A 3 -11.88 4.64 1.66
N ASN A 4 -12.78 4.28 0.76
CA ASN A 4 -12.49 3.41 -0.38
C ASN A 4 -11.50 4.04 -1.38
N TYR A 5 -11.30 5.36 -1.31
CA TYR A 5 -10.37 6.10 -2.15
C TYR A 5 -9.14 6.59 -1.36
N GLY A 6 -8.82 5.96 -0.22
CA GLY A 6 -7.64 6.31 0.56
C GLY A 6 -7.71 7.67 1.28
N ILE A 7 -8.90 8.23 1.42
CA ILE A 7 -9.13 9.50 2.10
C ILE A 7 -9.41 9.25 3.59
N TYR A 8 -8.59 9.83 4.46
CA TYR A 8 -8.77 9.73 5.91
C TYR A 8 -10.00 10.52 6.40
N PRO A 9 -10.66 10.07 7.49
CA PRO A 9 -11.75 10.82 8.11
C PRO A 9 -11.37 12.27 8.47
N SER A 10 -10.14 12.49 8.94
CA SER A 10 -9.62 13.81 9.28
C SER A 10 -9.44 14.71 8.05
N GLN A 11 -9.00 14.14 6.92
CA GLN A 11 -8.89 14.87 5.65
C GLN A 11 -10.28 15.26 5.12
N LEU A 12 -11.23 14.32 5.17
CA LEU A 12 -12.62 14.58 4.80
C LEU A 12 -13.23 15.69 5.66
N GLN A 13 -13.03 15.66 6.98
CA GLN A 13 -13.55 16.67 7.88
C GLN A 13 -12.97 18.06 7.59
N LYS A 14 -11.67 18.16 7.30
CA LYS A 14 -11.04 19.42 6.87
C LYS A 14 -11.62 19.91 5.54
N ALA A 15 -11.78 19.04 4.55
CA ALA A 15 -12.37 19.38 3.26
C ALA A 15 -13.80 19.93 3.42
N LEU A 16 -14.60 19.31 4.28
CA LEU A 16 -15.95 19.75 4.59
C LEU A 16 -15.96 21.11 5.29
N ASN A 17 -15.03 21.38 6.22
CA ASN A 17 -14.99 22.66 6.91
C ASN A 17 -14.57 23.82 5.99
N SER A 18 -13.66 23.56 5.04
CA SER A 18 -13.10 24.61 4.17
C SER A 18 -13.86 24.81 2.85
N HIS A 19 -14.49 23.76 2.31
CA HIS A 19 -14.99 23.76 0.92
C HIS A 19 -16.39 23.16 0.75
N ARG A 20 -17.21 23.08 1.81
CA ARG A 20 -18.56 22.47 1.76
C ARG A 20 -19.43 22.96 0.60
N ASN A 21 -19.37 24.26 0.31
CA ASN A 21 -20.26 24.91 -0.65
C ASN A 21 -19.68 24.98 -2.07
N SER A 22 -18.50 24.37 -2.31
CA SER A 22 -17.84 24.36 -3.62
C SER A 22 -17.38 22.96 -3.98
N ILE A 23 -18.04 22.34 -4.97
CA ILE A 23 -17.65 21.01 -5.47
C ILE A 23 -16.21 21.05 -6.01
N SER A 24 -15.86 22.09 -6.77
CA SER A 24 -14.50 22.25 -7.30
C SER A 24 -13.47 22.36 -6.19
N GLY A 25 -13.70 23.23 -5.19
CA GLY A 25 -12.77 23.39 -4.07
C GLY A 25 -12.63 22.12 -3.23
N PHE A 26 -13.73 21.37 -3.07
CA PHE A 26 -13.72 20.08 -2.40
C PHE A 26 -12.90 19.03 -3.15
N LEU A 27 -13.07 18.93 -4.48
CA LEU A 27 -12.29 18.03 -5.33
C LEU A 27 -10.81 18.42 -5.37
N ASP A 28 -10.51 19.71 -5.52
CA ASP A 28 -9.14 20.23 -5.47
C ASP A 28 -8.45 19.84 -4.15
N PHE A 29 -9.14 20.02 -3.00
CA PHE A 29 -8.58 19.67 -1.69
C PHE A 29 -8.29 18.16 -1.53
N LEU A 30 -9.14 17.29 -2.07
CA LEU A 30 -8.99 15.84 -1.91
C LEU A 30 -7.97 15.24 -2.88
N LEU A 31 -7.96 15.74 -4.12
CA LEU A 31 -7.21 15.15 -5.23
C LEU A 31 -5.84 15.81 -5.44
N GLN A 32 -5.54 16.86 -4.69
CA GLN A 32 -4.23 17.52 -4.64
C GLN A 32 -3.67 17.51 -3.21
N THR A 33 -2.35 17.61 -3.12
CA THR A 33 -1.58 17.80 -1.90
C THR A 33 -0.70 19.04 -2.07
N PRO A 34 -0.12 19.61 -1.00
CA PRO A 34 0.76 20.77 -1.11
C PRO A 34 1.97 20.55 -2.04
N THR A 35 2.38 19.30 -2.21
CA THR A 35 3.56 18.90 -3.01
C THR A 35 3.20 18.34 -4.38
N GLY A 36 1.91 18.33 -4.76
CA GLY A 36 1.45 17.81 -6.06
C GLY A 36 0.23 16.90 -5.95
N PRO A 37 -0.10 16.15 -7.01
CA PRO A 37 -1.32 15.35 -7.07
C PRO A 37 -1.37 14.25 -6.01
N ASN A 38 -2.57 13.97 -5.50
CA ASN A 38 -2.82 12.80 -4.65
C ASN A 38 -2.96 11.55 -5.53
N HIS A 39 -1.85 11.06 -6.07
CA HIS A 39 -1.81 9.99 -7.06
C HIS A 39 -2.48 8.70 -6.59
N PHE A 40 -2.31 8.31 -5.32
CA PHE A 40 -2.93 7.11 -4.78
C PHE A 40 -4.47 7.19 -4.75
N THR A 41 -5.01 8.33 -4.33
CA THR A 41 -6.47 8.55 -4.34
C THR A 41 -7.00 8.52 -5.78
N LYS A 42 -6.29 9.15 -6.72
CA LYS A 42 -6.64 9.10 -8.15
C LYS A 42 -6.65 7.65 -8.68
N ALA A 43 -5.63 6.85 -8.36
CA ALA A 43 -5.55 5.45 -8.76
C ALA A 43 -6.71 4.61 -8.22
N LEU A 44 -7.07 4.81 -6.95
CA LEU A 44 -8.22 4.13 -6.34
C LEU A 44 -9.54 4.54 -6.98
N ILE A 45 -9.70 5.81 -7.39
CA ILE A 45 -10.89 6.26 -8.12
C ILE A 45 -10.99 5.58 -9.49
N GLU A 46 -9.88 5.45 -10.22
CA GLU A 46 -9.87 4.74 -11.51
C GLU A 46 -10.29 3.29 -11.36
N LYS A 47 -9.86 2.64 -10.27
CA LYS A 47 -10.17 1.25 -9.98
C LYS A 47 -11.59 1.00 -9.47
N GLU A 48 -12.05 1.83 -8.53
CA GLU A 48 -13.40 1.72 -7.94
C GLU A 48 -14.50 2.26 -8.86
N GLY A 49 -14.12 3.07 -9.84
CA GLY A 49 -15.02 3.70 -10.80
C GLY A 49 -15.36 5.15 -10.44
N LYS A 50 -15.21 6.03 -11.43
CA LYS A 50 -15.49 7.48 -11.33
C LYS A 50 -16.94 7.78 -10.95
N GLU A 51 -17.89 6.98 -11.45
CA GLU A 51 -19.32 7.11 -11.12
C GLU A 51 -19.59 6.83 -9.65
N LYS A 52 -18.96 5.78 -9.10
CA LYS A 52 -19.07 5.41 -7.69
C LYS A 52 -18.50 6.52 -6.80
N PHE A 53 -17.33 7.05 -7.16
CA PHE A 53 -16.73 8.19 -6.49
C PHE A 53 -17.64 9.42 -6.52
N ALA A 54 -18.18 9.77 -7.69
CA ALA A 54 -19.07 10.91 -7.85
C ALA A 54 -20.34 10.77 -7.00
N LYS A 55 -20.92 9.56 -6.95
CA LYS A 55 -22.07 9.24 -6.10
C LYS A 55 -21.76 9.39 -4.61
N ASP A 56 -20.61 8.90 -4.16
CA ASP A 56 -20.19 9.01 -2.76
C ASP A 56 -19.95 10.47 -2.35
N VAL A 57 -19.30 11.27 -3.20
CA VAL A 57 -19.09 12.70 -2.98
C VAL A 57 -20.41 13.47 -3.00
N ALA A 58 -21.29 13.17 -3.95
CA ALA A 58 -22.61 13.79 -4.08
C ALA A 58 -23.45 13.60 -2.80
N LYS A 59 -23.44 12.37 -2.26
CA LYS A 59 -24.11 12.05 -1.00
C LYS A 59 -23.55 12.82 0.20
N ILE A 60 -22.24 13.06 0.23
CA ILE A 60 -21.57 13.81 1.31
C ILE A 60 -21.90 15.30 1.24
N LEU A 61 -21.88 15.89 0.04
CA LEU A 61 -22.11 17.32 -0.15
C LEU A 61 -23.60 17.68 -0.25
N GLY A 62 -24.50 16.70 -0.41
CA GLY A 62 -25.92 16.94 -0.59
C GLY A 62 -26.27 17.50 -1.98
N VAL A 63 -25.49 17.14 -2.99
CA VAL A 63 -25.65 17.60 -4.39
C VAL A 63 -25.98 16.42 -5.30
N THR A 64 -26.26 16.67 -6.58
CA THR A 64 -26.54 15.59 -7.54
C THR A 64 -25.24 14.96 -8.06
N GLN A 65 -25.28 13.66 -8.38
CA GLN A 65 -24.14 12.94 -8.97
C GLN A 65 -23.62 13.62 -10.25
N LYS A 66 -24.52 14.04 -11.14
CA LYS A 66 -24.17 14.74 -12.40
C LYS A 66 -23.36 16.03 -12.18
N GLN A 67 -23.63 16.78 -11.11
CA GLN A 67 -22.87 17.99 -10.79
C GLN A 67 -21.43 17.64 -10.40
N VAL A 68 -21.24 16.56 -9.65
CA VAL A 68 -19.89 16.09 -9.26
C VAL A 68 -19.14 15.53 -10.46
N GLU A 69 -19.79 14.75 -11.33
CA GLU A 69 -19.18 14.24 -12.56
C GLU A 69 -18.70 15.36 -13.46
N LYS A 70 -19.52 16.40 -13.67
CA LYS A 70 -19.13 17.57 -14.45
C LYS A 70 -17.91 18.26 -13.85
N ALA A 71 -17.92 18.52 -12.54
CA ALA A 71 -16.80 19.15 -11.84
C ALA A 71 -15.53 18.29 -11.89
N TYR A 72 -15.66 16.96 -11.80
CA TYR A 72 -14.53 16.03 -11.91
C TYR A 72 -13.92 16.06 -13.32
N VAL A 73 -14.73 16.11 -14.38
CA VAL A 73 -14.23 16.25 -15.76
C VAL A 73 -13.47 17.57 -15.95
N GLU A 74 -13.99 18.66 -15.39
CA GLU A 74 -13.31 19.96 -15.41
C GLU A 74 -11.98 19.91 -14.64
N PHE A 75 -11.98 19.30 -13.45
CA PHE A 75 -10.78 19.05 -12.65
C PHE A 75 -9.73 18.24 -13.42
N SER A 76 -10.12 17.12 -14.06
CA SER A 76 -9.20 16.27 -14.83
C SER A 76 -8.65 16.98 -16.07
N LYS A 77 -9.44 17.84 -16.72
CA LYS A 77 -8.95 18.66 -17.85
C LYS A 77 -7.90 19.67 -17.40
N LYS A 78 -8.09 20.28 -16.23
CA LYS A 78 -7.16 21.24 -15.62
C LYS A 78 -5.87 20.56 -15.13
N ASN A 79 -5.98 19.33 -14.62
CA ASN A 79 -4.90 18.57 -13.99
C ASN A 79 -4.61 17.28 -14.76
N ARG A 80 -4.06 17.41 -15.98
CA ARG A 80 -3.65 16.27 -16.82
C ARG A 80 -2.32 15.68 -16.31
N ASP A 81 -2.39 15.03 -15.15
CA ASP A 81 -1.23 14.39 -14.54
C ASP A 81 -1.31 12.89 -14.80
N THR A 82 -0.21 12.30 -15.27
CA THR A 82 -0.04 10.85 -15.23
C THR A 82 -0.05 10.39 -13.77
N ILE A 83 -0.71 9.27 -13.48
CA ILE A 83 -0.69 8.68 -12.14
C ILE A 83 0.68 8.06 -11.91
N ILE A 84 1.43 8.60 -10.95
CA ILE A 84 2.75 8.09 -10.54
C ILE A 84 2.62 7.65 -9.09
N LEU A 85 2.82 6.36 -8.84
CA LEU A 85 2.73 5.78 -7.51
C LEU A 85 4.11 5.64 -6.90
N SER A 86 4.22 5.84 -5.60
CA SER A 86 5.37 5.35 -4.85
C SER A 86 5.36 3.82 -4.81
N GLY A 87 6.52 3.20 -4.55
CA GLY A 87 6.62 1.74 -4.41
C GLY A 87 5.68 1.17 -3.34
N ALA A 88 5.52 1.87 -2.21
CA ALA A 88 4.59 1.50 -1.14
C ALA A 88 3.12 1.49 -1.61
N GLU A 89 2.72 2.51 -2.38
CA GLU A 89 1.38 2.61 -2.95
C GLU A 89 1.13 1.54 -4.02
N ALA A 90 2.10 1.29 -4.90
CA ALA A 90 2.03 0.23 -5.90
C ALA A 90 1.87 -1.16 -5.26
N VAL A 91 2.72 -1.49 -4.28
CA VAL A 91 2.61 -2.76 -3.53
C VAL A 91 1.25 -2.87 -2.84
N SER A 92 0.76 -1.79 -2.23
CA SER A 92 -0.54 -1.81 -1.56
C SER A 92 -1.70 -2.05 -2.54
N LEU A 93 -1.64 -1.48 -3.75
CA LEU A 93 -2.63 -1.75 -4.80
C LEU A 93 -2.56 -3.19 -5.30
N LEU A 94 -1.38 -3.76 -5.48
CA LEU A 94 -1.21 -5.17 -5.86
C LEU A 94 -1.79 -6.10 -4.80
N MET A 95 -1.55 -5.81 -3.51
CA MET A 95 -2.15 -6.57 -2.41
C MET A 95 -3.68 -6.48 -2.42
N TYR A 96 -4.22 -5.30 -2.73
CA TYR A 96 -5.65 -5.11 -2.90
C TYR A 96 -6.21 -5.93 -4.07
N GLU A 97 -5.50 -6.04 -5.19
CA GLU A 97 -5.89 -6.88 -6.35
C GLU A 97 -5.82 -8.36 -6.05
N ALA A 98 -4.82 -8.76 -5.28
CA ALA A 98 -4.64 -10.13 -4.83
C ALA A 98 -5.73 -10.56 -3.82
N GLY A 99 -6.57 -9.64 -3.34
CA GLY A 99 -7.63 -9.94 -2.40
C GLY A 99 -7.14 -10.12 -0.95
N ILE A 100 -5.98 -9.57 -0.59
CA ILE A 100 -5.50 -9.59 0.79
C ILE A 100 -6.42 -8.74 1.65
N GLU A 101 -6.95 -9.30 2.74
CA GLU A 101 -7.89 -8.60 3.63
C GLU A 101 -7.24 -8.14 4.93
N PHE A 102 -6.29 -8.92 5.45
CA PHE A 102 -5.60 -8.61 6.70
C PHE A 102 -4.09 -8.59 6.49
N VAL A 103 -3.46 -7.55 7.04
CA VAL A 103 -2.01 -7.42 7.07
C VAL A 103 -1.56 -7.26 8.51
N PHE A 104 -0.76 -8.18 9.01
CA PHE A 104 -0.22 -8.15 10.36
C PHE A 104 1.15 -7.50 10.35
N ALA A 105 1.37 -6.48 11.16
CA ALA A 105 2.62 -5.75 11.16
C ALA A 105 3.09 -5.45 12.57
N TYR A 106 4.40 -5.58 12.81
CA TYR A 106 5.06 -4.99 13.96
C TYR A 106 6.01 -3.89 13.46
N PRO A 107 5.48 -2.72 13.10
CA PRO A 107 6.20 -1.77 12.26
C PRO A 107 7.37 -1.12 13.00
N GLY A 108 8.57 -1.31 12.46
CA GLY A 108 9.73 -0.45 12.60
C GLY A 108 9.77 0.66 11.54
N THR A 109 10.91 1.33 11.41
CA THR A 109 11.05 2.57 10.64
C THR A 109 11.00 2.39 9.11
N SER A 110 11.48 1.27 8.59
CA SER A 110 11.69 1.08 7.14
C SER A 110 10.39 0.79 6.38
N GLU A 111 9.43 0.20 7.07
CA GLU A 111 8.14 -0.25 6.56
C GLU A 111 7.00 0.74 6.86
N LEU A 112 7.25 1.84 7.58
CA LEU A 112 6.19 2.82 7.93
C LEU A 112 5.48 3.38 6.70
N VAL A 113 6.23 3.61 5.62
CA VAL A 113 5.66 4.11 4.36
C VAL A 113 4.69 3.10 3.75
N LEU A 114 5.01 1.81 3.80
CA LEU A 114 4.14 0.73 3.35
C LEU A 114 2.91 0.59 4.26
N CYS A 115 3.11 0.60 5.58
CA CYS A 115 2.02 0.57 6.56
C CYS A 115 1.04 1.73 6.36
N ASN A 116 1.53 2.94 6.09
CA ASN A 116 0.67 4.10 5.81
C ASN A 116 -0.14 3.92 4.52
N SER A 117 0.45 3.36 3.46
CA SER A 117 -0.29 3.08 2.21
C SER A 117 -1.32 1.98 2.39
N LEU A 118 -0.98 0.89 3.09
CA LEU A 118 -1.91 -0.19 3.42
C LEU A 118 -3.08 0.28 4.27
N LEU A 119 -2.85 1.17 5.24
CA LEU A 119 -3.91 1.73 6.07
C LEU A 119 -4.94 2.55 5.25
N LYS A 120 -4.49 3.16 4.16
CA LYS A 120 -5.35 3.89 3.20
C LYS A 120 -5.99 2.97 2.16
N THR A 121 -5.53 1.75 2.02
CA THR A 121 -6.00 0.85 0.96
C THR A 121 -7.39 0.32 1.31
N PRO A 122 -8.37 0.36 0.40
CA PRO A 122 -9.69 -0.21 0.63
C PRO A 122 -9.59 -1.70 0.98
N ASN A 123 -10.50 -2.16 1.83
CA ASN A 123 -10.68 -3.56 2.23
C ASN A 123 -9.48 -4.24 2.94
N ILE A 124 -8.31 -3.59 2.99
CA ILE A 124 -7.18 -4.02 3.82
C ILE A 124 -7.35 -3.52 5.26
N LYS A 125 -7.18 -4.43 6.21
CA LYS A 125 -7.08 -4.15 7.64
C LYS A 125 -5.65 -4.38 8.10
N LEU A 126 -4.95 -3.28 8.39
CA LEU A 126 -3.66 -3.33 9.05
C LEU A 126 -3.83 -3.60 10.55
N VAL A 127 -3.32 -4.74 11.02
CA VAL A 127 -3.40 -5.19 12.41
C VAL A 127 -2.02 -5.07 13.04
N ASN A 128 -1.93 -4.34 14.14
CA ASN A 128 -0.69 -4.18 14.88
C ASN A 128 -0.41 -5.45 15.71
N GLY A 129 0.64 -6.18 15.35
CA GLY A 129 1.16 -7.31 16.09
C GLY A 129 1.95 -6.90 17.33
N ARG A 130 2.54 -7.87 18.02
CA ARG A 130 3.44 -7.62 19.17
C ARG A 130 4.87 -8.13 18.91
N GLY A 131 5.13 -8.58 17.69
CA GLY A 131 6.41 -9.01 17.19
C GLY A 131 6.26 -9.53 15.76
N ASP A 132 7.37 -9.55 15.02
CA ASP A 132 7.43 -10.03 13.64
C ASP A 132 7.10 -11.53 13.55
N LYS A 133 7.54 -12.32 14.53
CA LYS A 133 7.25 -13.76 14.62
C LYS A 133 5.75 -14.01 14.78
N GLU A 134 5.10 -13.32 15.71
CA GLU A 134 3.66 -13.41 15.94
C GLU A 134 2.88 -12.97 14.68
N SER A 135 3.32 -11.88 14.04
CA SER A 135 2.71 -11.38 12.80
C SER A 135 2.83 -12.40 11.66
N ALA A 136 3.97 -13.08 11.55
CA ALA A 136 4.19 -14.13 10.55
C ALA A 136 3.30 -15.36 10.80
N PHE A 137 3.14 -15.79 12.05
CA PHE A 137 2.20 -16.87 12.40
C PHE A 137 0.74 -16.48 12.13
N MET A 138 0.33 -15.25 12.44
CA MET A 138 -1.03 -14.78 12.17
C MET A 138 -1.32 -14.76 10.66
N ALA A 139 -0.36 -14.31 9.84
CA ALA A 139 -0.49 -14.33 8.37
C ALA A 139 -0.53 -15.76 7.79
N ALA A 140 0.24 -16.69 8.37
CA ALA A 140 0.15 -18.10 7.98
C ALA A 140 -1.22 -18.69 8.38
N GLY A 141 -1.65 -18.48 9.62
CA GLY A 141 -2.92 -18.96 10.14
C GLY A 141 -4.12 -18.46 9.33
N GLY A 142 -4.13 -17.17 8.99
CA GLY A 142 -5.18 -16.56 8.16
C GLY A 142 -5.20 -17.05 6.71
N SER A 143 -4.13 -17.71 6.25
CA SER A 143 -3.98 -18.19 4.87
C SER A 143 -3.96 -19.72 4.77
N MET A 144 -4.34 -20.45 5.83
CA MET A 144 -4.32 -21.93 5.83
C MET A 144 -5.30 -22.55 4.84
N ILE A 145 -6.49 -21.97 4.70
CA ILE A 145 -7.55 -22.52 3.82
C ILE A 145 -7.42 -21.96 2.40
N SER A 146 -7.12 -20.66 2.28
CA SER A 146 -6.98 -19.97 1.01
C SER A 146 -5.67 -19.20 0.99
N PRO A 147 -4.78 -19.45 0.00
CA PRO A 147 -3.48 -18.82 -0.06
C PRO A 147 -3.61 -17.30 -0.22
N ALA A 148 -2.65 -16.57 0.34
CA ALA A 148 -2.53 -15.11 0.23
C ALA A 148 -3.80 -14.33 0.65
N THR A 149 -4.65 -14.90 1.51
CA THR A 149 -5.80 -14.17 2.10
C THR A 149 -5.31 -13.13 3.11
N THR A 150 -4.19 -13.41 3.77
CA THR A 150 -3.56 -12.52 4.74
C THR A 150 -2.05 -12.46 4.50
N ALA A 151 -1.43 -11.37 4.95
CA ALA A 151 0.02 -11.15 4.80
C ALA A 151 0.63 -10.61 6.09
N ALA A 152 1.96 -10.66 6.20
CA ALA A 152 2.67 -9.91 7.23
C ALA A 152 3.62 -8.88 6.62
N VAL A 153 3.75 -7.74 7.29
CA VAL A 153 4.81 -6.76 7.05
C VAL A 153 5.80 -6.89 8.21
N LEU A 154 7.02 -7.27 7.88
CA LEU A 154 8.09 -7.59 8.82
C LEU A 154 9.20 -6.55 8.74
N HIS A 155 9.82 -6.26 9.87
CA HIS A 155 10.99 -5.40 9.91
C HIS A 155 12.23 -6.15 9.42
N GLY A 156 13.01 -5.54 8.52
CA GLY A 156 14.32 -6.05 8.11
C GLY A 156 15.29 -6.16 9.29
N SER A 157 16.31 -7.00 9.17
CA SER A 157 17.25 -7.31 10.27
C SER A 157 16.60 -8.17 11.37
N ARG A 158 16.49 -7.66 12.61
CA ARG A 158 16.06 -8.44 13.78
C ARG A 158 14.63 -8.96 13.68
N GLY A 159 13.74 -8.22 13.01
CA GLY A 159 12.35 -8.63 12.87
C GLY A 159 12.23 -9.90 12.03
N LEU A 160 12.82 -9.89 10.84
CA LEU A 160 12.83 -11.04 9.95
C LEU A 160 13.55 -12.24 10.57
N THR A 161 14.69 -12.05 11.24
CA THR A 161 15.37 -13.17 11.92
C THR A 161 14.51 -13.79 13.02
N ASN A 162 13.80 -12.98 13.82
CA ASN A 162 12.84 -13.47 14.81
C ASN A 162 11.68 -14.26 14.15
N ALA A 163 11.23 -13.84 12.98
CA ALA A 163 10.14 -14.48 12.24
C ALA A 163 10.54 -15.78 11.51
N THR A 164 11.83 -16.05 11.32
CA THR A 164 12.34 -17.21 10.56
C THR A 164 11.71 -18.53 10.97
N GLY A 165 11.53 -18.77 12.28
CA GLY A 165 10.89 -20.00 12.77
C GLY A 165 9.43 -20.14 12.31
N ALA A 166 8.68 -19.04 12.29
CA ALA A 166 7.29 -19.03 11.82
C ALA A 166 7.21 -19.21 10.29
N ILE A 167 8.14 -18.60 9.56
CA ILE A 167 8.24 -18.74 8.09
C ILE A 167 8.56 -20.20 7.72
N ALA A 168 9.53 -20.81 8.40
CA ALA A 168 9.91 -22.20 8.17
C ALA A 168 8.78 -23.18 8.53
N ASP A 169 8.02 -22.89 9.59
CA ASP A 169 6.83 -23.66 9.96
C ASP A 169 5.75 -23.57 8.87
N ALA A 170 5.42 -22.36 8.41
CA ALA A 170 4.45 -22.17 7.32
C ALA A 170 4.87 -22.90 6.03
N TYR A 171 6.16 -22.84 5.68
CA TYR A 171 6.70 -23.55 4.52
C TYR A 171 6.59 -25.07 4.66
N ARG A 172 6.95 -25.64 5.82
CA ARG A 172 6.84 -27.09 6.07
C ARG A 172 5.41 -27.59 6.07
N ASN A 173 4.46 -26.76 6.49
CA ASN A 173 3.03 -27.07 6.47
C ASN A 173 2.35 -26.67 5.14
N GLU A 174 3.14 -26.31 4.12
CA GLU A 174 2.68 -25.94 2.78
C GLU A 174 1.67 -24.77 2.72
N ILE A 175 1.66 -23.91 3.73
CA ILE A 175 0.75 -22.76 3.82
C ILE A 175 1.16 -21.69 2.80
N GLY A 176 0.19 -21.23 2.00
CA GLY A 176 0.38 -20.16 1.02
C GLY A 176 0.44 -18.77 1.63
N ALA A 177 1.46 -18.48 2.43
CA ALA A 177 1.63 -17.19 3.10
C ALA A 177 2.50 -16.20 2.29
N VAL A 178 2.24 -14.89 2.46
CA VAL A 178 3.03 -13.80 1.88
C VAL A 178 3.61 -12.93 2.99
N TYR A 179 4.92 -12.68 2.91
CA TYR A 179 5.67 -11.85 3.85
C TYR A 179 6.37 -10.72 3.10
N LEU A 180 6.04 -9.48 3.44
CA LEU A 180 6.71 -8.28 2.95
C LEU A 180 7.72 -7.82 3.98
N VAL A 181 8.95 -7.54 3.57
CA VAL A 181 10.03 -7.17 4.48
C VAL A 181 10.48 -5.75 4.20
N GLY A 182 10.35 -4.87 5.19
CA GLY A 182 10.87 -3.51 5.12
C GLY A 182 12.38 -3.50 5.32
N LEU A 183 13.13 -3.21 4.25
CA LEU A 183 14.59 -3.09 4.30
C LEU A 183 15.01 -1.62 4.46
N PRO A 184 16.18 -1.34 5.06
CA PRO A 184 16.73 0.01 5.06
C PRO A 184 16.96 0.50 3.62
N SER A 185 17.05 1.81 3.44
CA SER A 185 17.41 2.36 2.13
C SER A 185 18.80 1.88 1.71
N ILE A 186 18.99 1.65 0.41
CA ILE A 186 20.28 1.20 -0.17
C ILE A 186 21.42 2.14 0.25
N ALA A 187 21.17 3.45 0.27
CA ALA A 187 22.14 4.46 0.70
C ALA A 187 22.55 4.31 2.18
N SER A 188 21.63 3.83 3.03
CA SER A 188 21.86 3.60 4.46
C SER A 188 22.32 2.17 4.80
N ALA A 189 22.24 1.22 3.87
CA ALA A 189 22.60 -0.17 4.08
C ALA A 189 24.04 -0.39 4.62
N PRO A 190 25.06 0.40 4.24
CA PRO A 190 26.39 0.30 4.83
C PRO A 190 26.45 0.57 6.33
N PHE A 191 25.46 1.30 6.88
CA PHE A 191 25.36 1.65 8.30
C PHE A 191 24.40 0.73 9.06
N LEU A 192 24.08 -0.43 8.50
CA LEU A 192 23.26 -1.43 9.18
C LEU A 192 23.84 -1.73 10.57
N PRO A 193 23.00 -1.80 11.60
CA PRO A 193 23.46 -2.18 12.92
C PRO A 193 23.99 -3.63 12.87
N PRO A 194 24.75 -4.09 13.88
CA PRO A 194 25.39 -5.41 13.88
C PRO A 194 24.45 -6.62 13.68
N HIS A 195 23.13 -6.40 13.84
CA HIS A 195 22.08 -7.40 13.63
C HIS A 195 21.42 -7.32 12.23
N GLY A 196 21.90 -6.43 11.36
CA GLY A 196 21.57 -6.37 9.94
C GLY A 196 22.54 -7.23 9.14
N GLU A 197 22.07 -8.40 8.74
CA GLU A 197 22.89 -9.38 8.00
C GLU A 197 22.93 -9.06 6.50
N ARG A 198 24.09 -9.25 5.87
CA ARG A 198 24.21 -9.16 4.41
C ARG A 198 23.49 -10.34 3.78
N ASN A 199 22.80 -10.13 2.66
CA ASN A 199 22.04 -11.18 1.98
C ASN A 199 20.94 -11.80 2.87
N LEU A 200 20.43 -11.09 3.87
CA LEU A 200 19.43 -11.60 4.81
C LEU A 200 18.22 -12.25 4.10
N ILE A 201 17.71 -11.60 3.05
CA ILE A 201 16.60 -12.13 2.24
C ILE A 201 16.97 -13.46 1.59
N LYS A 202 18.17 -13.57 1.00
CA LYS A 202 18.65 -14.81 0.38
C LYS A 202 18.85 -15.92 1.41
N SER A 203 19.39 -15.61 2.58
CA SER A 203 19.64 -16.59 3.65
C SER A 203 18.35 -17.20 4.18
N ILE A 204 17.36 -16.35 4.50
CA ILE A 204 16.04 -16.78 4.99
C ILE A 204 15.18 -17.33 3.83
N GLY A 205 15.50 -16.93 2.61
CA GLY A 205 14.93 -17.41 1.36
C GLY A 205 14.91 -18.93 1.20
N ASN A 206 15.84 -19.65 1.83
CA ASN A 206 15.87 -21.11 1.84
C ASN A 206 14.68 -21.76 2.57
N PHE A 207 13.93 -20.98 3.37
CA PHE A 207 12.75 -21.43 4.11
C PHE A 207 11.43 -21.02 3.44
N VAL A 208 11.46 -20.59 2.18
CA VAL A 208 10.25 -20.22 1.42
C VAL A 208 10.29 -20.80 0.00
N LYS A 209 9.11 -20.88 -0.64
CA LYS A 209 8.98 -21.36 -2.03
C LYS A 209 9.57 -20.36 -3.04
N PHE A 210 9.50 -19.07 -2.73
CA PHE A 210 9.99 -17.99 -3.59
C PHE A 210 10.40 -16.79 -2.72
N HIS A 211 11.48 -16.12 -3.10
CA HIS A 211 11.88 -14.85 -2.51
C HIS A 211 12.46 -13.94 -3.58
N THR A 212 12.33 -12.62 -3.38
CA THR A 212 13.01 -11.61 -4.19
C THR A 212 13.29 -10.38 -3.34
N GLU A 213 14.37 -9.69 -3.65
CA GLU A 213 14.70 -8.37 -3.08
C GLU A 213 14.57 -7.34 -4.20
N ILE A 214 13.77 -6.29 -3.97
CA ILE A 214 13.54 -5.24 -4.97
C ILE A 214 14.54 -4.12 -4.71
N THR A 215 15.59 -4.05 -5.52
CA THR A 215 16.67 -3.05 -5.41
C THR A 215 16.54 -1.90 -6.39
N GLU A 216 15.79 -2.09 -7.47
CA GLU A 216 15.57 -1.08 -8.50
C GLU A 216 14.21 -1.29 -9.18
N PHE A 217 13.66 -0.19 -9.72
CA PHE A 217 12.54 -0.26 -10.65
C PHE A 217 13.13 -0.25 -12.06
N VAL A 218 13.00 -1.36 -12.78
CA VAL A 218 13.43 -1.42 -14.18
C VAL A 218 12.39 -0.70 -15.02
N ASP A 219 12.78 0.40 -15.66
CA ASP A 219 11.93 1.03 -16.67
C ASP A 219 11.95 0.16 -17.93
N GLU A 220 10.78 -0.27 -18.41
CA GLU A 220 10.67 -1.05 -19.65
C GLU A 220 11.32 -0.34 -20.85
N ASN A 221 11.46 0.99 -20.80
CA ASN A 221 12.14 1.75 -21.84
C ASN A 221 13.67 1.64 -21.81
N ASP A 222 14.28 1.33 -20.67
CA ASP A 222 15.73 1.11 -20.59
C ASP A 222 16.11 -0.29 -21.12
N SER A 223 15.21 -1.27 -21.01
CA SER A 223 15.41 -2.62 -21.59
C SER A 223 15.44 -2.65 -23.13
N LYS A 224 14.97 -1.57 -23.79
CA LYS A 224 15.03 -1.39 -25.24
C LYS A 224 16.32 -0.70 -25.72
N LYS A 225 17.02 0.02 -24.86
CA LYS A 225 18.28 0.71 -25.23
C LYS A 225 19.50 -0.22 -25.23
N GLU A 226 19.42 -1.38 -24.60
CA GLU A 226 20.51 -2.38 -24.61
C GLU A 226 20.42 -3.37 -25.80
N LYS A 227 19.47 -3.18 -26.72
CA LYS A 227 19.27 -4.05 -27.89
C LYS A 227 19.58 -3.40 -29.25
N ASP A 228 20.10 -2.18 -29.26
CA ASP A 228 20.63 -1.48 -30.44
C ASP A 228 22.14 -1.24 -30.30
#